data_AF-A0A961P5G4-F1
#
_entry.id   AF-A0A961P5G4-F1
#
_cell.length_a   1.000
_cell.length_b   1.000
_cell.length_c   1.000
_cell.angle_alpha   90.00
_cell.angle_beta   90.00
_cell.angle_gamma   90.00
#
_symmetry.space_group_name_H-M   'P 1'
#
loop_
_entity.id
_entity.type
_entity.pdbx_description
1 polymer ?
#
loop_
_entity_poly.entity_id
_entity_poly.type
_entity_poly.pdbx_seq_one_letter_code
_entity_poly.pdbx_strand_id
1 'polypeptide(L)'
;QSVGEAMRFYKLEPDDVTVIHDEIDLAPGKLRLKAGGGHAGHNGLRSIHAHIGEAYGRVRLGVGHPGRKEAVPGYVLHDFAKADEGWLDDLMRGISDGAVSLAEGDGARFMNAVALRVAPPRPSTGVKPEAKATPVVEEDTRSPLEKLLGKFR
;
A
#
# COMPACT_ATOMS: atom_id res chain seq x y z
N GLN A 1 5.55 -22.80 -14.01
CA GLN A 1 4.94 -24.13 -14.20
C GLN A 1 3.68 -24.30 -13.35
N SER A 2 3.76 -24.34 -12.01
CA SER A 2 2.58 -24.60 -11.15
C SER A 2 1.36 -23.70 -11.42
N VAL A 3 1.52 -22.38 -11.40
CA VAL A 3 0.40 -21.43 -11.60
C VAL A 3 -0.28 -21.62 -12.96
N GLY A 4 0.50 -21.78 -14.03
CA GLY A 4 -0.04 -21.99 -15.37
C GLY A 4 -0.85 -23.29 -15.50
N GLU A 5 -0.40 -24.38 -14.87
CA GLU A 5 -1.18 -25.63 -14.87
C GLU A 5 -2.48 -25.49 -14.07
N ALA A 6 -2.43 -24.83 -12.91
CA ALA A 6 -3.62 -24.58 -12.10
C ALA A 6 -4.67 -23.76 -12.87
N MET A 7 -4.25 -22.69 -13.54
CA MET A 7 -5.15 -21.89 -14.37
C MET A 7 -5.79 -22.70 -15.49
N ARG A 8 -5.02 -23.54 -16.20
CA ARG A 8 -5.56 -24.43 -17.23
C ARG A 8 -6.59 -25.40 -16.68
N PHE A 9 -6.30 -26.01 -15.53
CA PHE A 9 -7.20 -26.97 -14.89
C PHE A 9 -8.52 -26.33 -14.46
N TYR A 10 -8.45 -25.16 -13.82
CA TYR A 10 -9.64 -24.43 -13.33
C TYR A 10 -10.29 -23.52 -14.38
N LYS A 11 -9.72 -23.43 -15.60
CA LYS A 11 -10.18 -22.57 -16.69
C LYS A 11 -10.25 -21.09 -16.28
N LEU A 12 -9.19 -20.63 -15.64
CA LEU A 12 -9.03 -19.25 -15.18
C LEU A 12 -8.26 -18.42 -16.20
N GLU A 13 -8.57 -17.13 -16.26
CA GLU A 13 -7.84 -16.11 -17.00
C GLU A 13 -6.89 -15.34 -16.08
N PRO A 14 -5.87 -14.62 -16.59
CA PRO A 14 -4.94 -13.86 -15.75
C PRO A 14 -5.60 -12.86 -14.80
N ASP A 15 -6.73 -12.27 -15.21
CA ASP A 15 -7.51 -11.33 -14.40
C ASP A 15 -8.18 -12.01 -13.18
N ASP A 16 -8.36 -13.34 -13.20
CA ASP A 16 -8.86 -14.13 -12.06
C ASP A 16 -7.77 -14.43 -11.04
N VAL A 17 -6.50 -14.11 -11.35
CA VAL A 17 -5.35 -14.47 -10.52
C VAL A 17 -4.86 -13.26 -9.74
N THR A 18 -4.69 -13.44 -8.43
CA THR A 18 -3.94 -12.51 -7.58
C THR A 18 -2.74 -13.20 -6.94
N VAL A 19 -1.55 -12.63 -7.14
CA VAL A 19 -0.30 -13.12 -6.56
C VAL A 19 0.09 -12.28 -5.36
N ILE A 20 0.25 -12.92 -4.21
CA ILE A 20 0.82 -12.32 -2.99
C ILE A 20 2.32 -12.58 -3.00
N HIS A 21 3.16 -11.55 -2.92
CA HIS A 21 4.61 -11.70 -2.98
C HIS A 21 5.34 -10.67 -2.12
N ASP A 22 6.58 -10.98 -1.73
CA ASP A 22 7.48 -10.05 -1.07
C ASP A 22 7.97 -8.96 -2.03
N GLU A 23 8.10 -7.75 -1.51
CA GLU A 23 8.44 -6.55 -2.26
C GLU A 23 9.52 -5.78 -1.51
N ILE A 24 10.72 -5.76 -2.10
CA ILE A 24 11.89 -5.13 -1.51
C ILE A 24 11.85 -3.60 -1.65
N ASP A 25 11.13 -3.08 -2.66
CA ASP A 25 11.00 -1.64 -2.88
C ASP A 25 10.02 -0.95 -1.91
N LEU A 26 9.24 -1.75 -1.16
CA LEU A 26 8.31 -1.25 -0.16
C LEU A 26 8.91 -1.40 1.24
N ALA A 27 8.68 -0.38 2.08
CA ALA A 27 9.10 -0.43 3.48
C ALA A 27 8.42 -1.62 4.22
N PRO A 28 9.09 -2.21 5.23
CA PRO A 28 8.53 -3.29 6.03
C PRO A 28 7.11 -2.98 6.53
N GLY A 29 6.21 -3.95 6.41
CA GLY A 29 4.81 -3.83 6.84
C GLY A 29 3.92 -3.00 5.92
N LYS A 30 4.44 -2.41 4.84
CA LYS A 30 3.62 -1.71 3.84
C LYS A 30 3.05 -2.71 2.84
N LEU A 31 1.74 -2.64 2.62
CA LEU A 31 1.04 -3.42 1.61
C LEU A 31 0.53 -2.52 0.49
N ARG A 32 0.62 -2.98 -0.77
CA ARG A 32 -0.06 -2.33 -1.90
C ARG A 32 -0.72 -3.34 -2.82
N LEU A 33 -1.91 -2.99 -3.31
CA LEU A 33 -2.52 -3.65 -4.46
C LEU A 33 -2.04 -3.03 -5.78
N LYS A 34 -1.82 -3.86 -6.78
CA LYS A 34 -1.48 -3.43 -8.14
C LYS A 34 -2.03 -4.43 -9.16
N ALA A 35 -2.63 -3.93 -10.23
CA ALA A 35 -2.89 -4.73 -11.43
C ALA A 35 -1.72 -4.62 -12.40
N GLY A 36 -1.25 -5.75 -12.94
CA GLY A 36 -0.23 -5.76 -13.98
C GLY A 36 1.18 -5.29 -13.57
N GLY A 37 2.02 -5.01 -14.57
CA GLY A 37 3.35 -4.41 -14.45
C GLY A 37 4.53 -5.39 -14.53
N GLY A 38 5.77 -4.88 -14.48
CA GLY A 38 6.97 -5.74 -14.55
C GLY A 38 7.21 -6.57 -13.29
N HIS A 39 8.09 -7.58 -13.37
CA HIS A 39 8.43 -8.43 -12.23
C HIS A 39 9.48 -7.82 -11.27
N ALA A 40 10.00 -6.62 -11.54
CA ALA A 40 10.94 -5.88 -10.68
C ALA A 40 12.15 -6.70 -10.16
N GLY A 41 12.64 -7.65 -10.97
CA GLY A 41 13.72 -8.56 -10.56
C GLY A 41 13.32 -9.76 -9.70
N HIS A 42 12.05 -9.87 -9.27
CA HIS A 42 11.55 -10.99 -8.48
C HIS A 42 11.49 -12.29 -9.32
N ASN A 43 12.20 -13.33 -8.87
CA ASN A 43 12.36 -14.58 -9.61
C ASN A 43 11.04 -15.37 -9.78
N GLY A 44 10.20 -15.41 -8.73
CA GLY A 44 8.86 -16.01 -8.80
C GLY A 44 7.95 -15.34 -9.84
N LEU A 45 7.75 -14.03 -9.76
CA LEU A 45 6.99 -13.26 -10.74
C LEU A 45 7.52 -13.41 -12.17
N ARG A 46 8.85 -13.44 -12.38
CA ARG A 46 9.46 -13.72 -13.69
C ARG A 46 9.00 -15.08 -14.24
N SER A 47 9.00 -16.11 -13.39
CA SER A 47 8.51 -17.45 -13.76
C SER A 47 7.01 -17.43 -14.07
N ILE A 48 6.20 -16.74 -13.28
CA ILE A 48 4.75 -16.64 -13.50
C ILE A 48 4.46 -15.90 -14.83
N HIS A 49 5.15 -14.78 -15.10
CA HIS A 49 5.06 -14.04 -16.37
C HIS A 49 5.27 -14.92 -17.58
N ALA A 50 6.29 -15.78 -17.54
CA ALA A 50 6.59 -16.69 -18.64
C ALA A 50 5.48 -17.71 -18.93
N HIS A 51 4.53 -17.93 -18.02
CA HIS A 51 3.45 -18.92 -18.19
C HIS A 51 2.07 -18.29 -18.42
N ILE A 52 1.79 -17.13 -17.84
CA ILE A 52 0.43 -16.56 -17.81
C ILE A 52 0.40 -15.07 -18.20
N GLY A 53 1.52 -14.50 -18.62
CA GLY A 53 1.66 -13.06 -18.89
C GLY A 53 1.73 -12.21 -17.63
N GLU A 54 1.67 -10.89 -17.79
CA GLU A 54 1.84 -9.95 -16.68
C GLU A 54 0.55 -9.38 -16.10
N ALA A 55 -0.58 -9.58 -16.80
CA ALA A 55 -1.90 -9.01 -16.54
C ALA A 55 -2.66 -9.74 -15.43
N TYR A 56 -2.04 -9.91 -14.25
CA TYR A 56 -2.69 -10.45 -13.06
C TYR A 56 -2.58 -9.46 -11.89
N GLY A 57 -3.47 -9.61 -10.90
CA GLY A 57 -3.48 -8.83 -9.67
C GLY A 57 -2.30 -9.16 -8.75
N ARG A 58 -1.82 -8.18 -7.99
CA ARG A 58 -0.68 -8.34 -7.07
C ARG A 58 -0.95 -7.71 -5.74
N VAL A 59 -0.75 -8.49 -4.68
CA VAL A 59 -0.59 -8.01 -3.31
C VAL A 59 0.90 -7.94 -3.02
N ARG A 60 1.43 -6.72 -3.01
CA ARG A 60 2.85 -6.45 -2.78
C ARG A 60 3.09 -6.27 -1.28
N LEU A 61 3.84 -7.19 -0.67
CA LEU A 61 4.17 -7.18 0.76
C LEU A 61 5.55 -6.58 0.98
N GLY A 62 5.61 -5.38 1.56
CA GLY A 62 6.87 -4.71 1.85
C GLY A 62 7.69 -5.47 2.87
N VAL A 63 8.86 -5.94 2.45
CA VAL A 63 9.88 -6.58 3.29
C VAL A 63 11.10 -5.70 3.47
N GLY A 64 11.20 -4.57 2.75
CA GLY A 64 12.36 -3.69 2.77
C GLY A 64 13.54 -4.17 1.93
N HIS A 65 14.59 -3.34 1.87
CA HIS A 65 15.77 -3.58 1.05
C HIS A 65 17.05 -3.54 1.90
N PRO A 66 18.02 -4.46 1.70
CA PRO A 66 19.27 -4.52 2.47
C PRO A 66 20.28 -3.40 2.12
N GLY A 67 19.82 -2.30 1.51
CA GLY A 67 20.65 -1.20 0.99
C GLY A 67 21.50 -1.52 -0.26
N ARG A 68 22.01 -2.75 -0.40
CA ARG A 68 22.88 -3.19 -1.50
C ARG A 68 22.22 -4.28 -2.33
N LYS A 69 22.25 -4.14 -3.67
CA LYS A 69 21.55 -5.04 -4.59
C LYS A 69 22.10 -6.47 -4.52
N GLU A 70 23.40 -6.61 -4.29
CA GLU A 70 24.10 -7.88 -4.24
C GLU A 70 23.71 -8.70 -3.00
N ALA A 71 23.19 -8.04 -1.96
CA ALA A 71 22.73 -8.68 -0.73
C ALA A 71 21.28 -9.15 -0.80
N VAL A 72 20.52 -8.73 -1.82
CA VAL A 72 19.08 -9.05 -1.95
C VAL A 72 18.81 -10.56 -1.95
N PRO A 73 19.53 -11.40 -2.71
CA PRO A 73 19.25 -12.84 -2.74
C PRO A 73 19.38 -13.50 -1.37
N GLY A 74 20.34 -13.07 -0.53
CA GLY A 74 20.46 -13.57 0.84
C GLY A 74 19.36 -13.00 1.75
N TYR A 75 19.08 -11.70 1.63
CA TYR A 75 18.09 -10.99 2.44
C TYR A 75 16.70 -11.64 2.39
N VAL A 76 16.19 -11.93 1.18
CA VAL A 76 14.83 -12.50 1.00
C VAL A 76 14.72 -13.97 1.41
N LEU A 77 15.85 -14.63 1.70
CA LEU A 77 15.89 -16.02 2.14
C LEU A 77 16.06 -16.14 3.66
N HIS A 78 16.24 -15.02 4.38
CA HIS A 78 16.34 -15.02 5.83
C HIS A 78 14.96 -15.03 6.49
N ASP A 79 14.90 -15.63 7.68
CA ASP A 79 13.74 -15.51 8.55
C ASP A 79 13.56 -14.07 9.03
N PHE A 80 12.32 -13.69 9.30
CA PHE A 80 11.99 -12.40 9.92
C PHE A 80 12.65 -12.29 11.30
N ALA A 81 13.09 -11.08 11.65
CA ALA A 81 13.63 -10.83 12.97
C ALA A 81 12.50 -10.87 14.01
N LYS A 82 12.82 -11.21 15.27
CA LYS A 82 11.85 -11.17 16.37
C LYS A 82 11.19 -9.80 16.56
N ALA A 83 11.90 -8.73 16.22
CA ALA A 83 11.36 -7.36 16.26
C ALA A 83 10.23 -7.14 15.24
N ASP A 84 10.14 -7.99 14.21
CA ASP A 84 9.14 -7.88 13.15
C ASP A 84 7.85 -8.65 13.46
N GLU A 85 7.86 -9.56 14.45
CA GLU A 85 6.73 -10.44 14.77
C GLU A 85 5.41 -9.67 14.97
N GLY A 86 5.45 -8.53 15.65
CA GLY A 86 4.26 -7.74 15.95
C GLY A 86 3.57 -7.21 14.69
N TRP A 87 4.31 -6.47 13.84
CA TRP A 87 3.71 -5.92 12.62
C TRP A 87 3.41 -7.02 11.60
N LEU A 88 4.18 -8.11 11.59
CA LEU A 88 3.97 -9.23 10.69
C LEU A 88 2.68 -9.99 11.02
N ASP A 89 2.42 -10.30 12.30
CA ASP A 89 1.18 -10.97 12.73
C ASP A 89 -0.05 -10.11 12.40
N ASP A 90 -0.01 -8.81 12.67
CA ASP A 90 -1.10 -7.88 12.31
C ASP A 90 -1.33 -7.83 10.81
N LEU A 91 -0.26 -7.78 10.00
CA LEU A 91 -0.35 -7.78 8.55
C LEU A 91 -0.97 -9.08 8.02
N MET A 92 -0.50 -10.24 8.51
CA MET A 92 -1.01 -11.54 8.09
C MET A 92 -2.47 -11.73 8.47
N ARG A 93 -2.87 -11.31 9.68
CA ARG A 93 -4.29 -11.32 10.10
C ARG A 93 -5.13 -10.39 9.24
N GLY A 94 -4.64 -9.19 8.93
CA GLY A 94 -5.36 -8.26 8.07
C GLY A 94 -5.59 -8.80 6.66
N ILE A 95 -4.60 -9.49 6.09
CA ILE A 95 -4.73 -10.17 4.80
C ILE A 95 -5.77 -11.30 4.90
N SER A 96 -5.70 -12.10 5.96
CA SER A 96 -6.66 -13.19 6.23
C SER A 96 -8.10 -12.67 6.35
N ASP A 97 -8.31 -11.59 7.11
CA ASP A 97 -9.61 -10.96 7.31
C ASP A 97 -10.19 -10.40 6.00
N GLY A 98 -9.32 -9.90 5.10
CA GLY A 98 -9.72 -9.34 3.81
C GLY A 98 -9.80 -10.34 2.65
N ALA A 99 -9.34 -11.59 2.83
CA ALA A 99 -9.09 -12.52 1.73
C ALA A 99 -10.33 -12.80 0.87
N VAL A 100 -11.51 -12.90 1.51
CA VAL A 100 -12.79 -13.11 0.80
C VAL A 100 -13.09 -11.92 -0.12
N SER A 101 -12.98 -10.70 0.38
CA SER A 101 -13.21 -9.49 -0.43
C SER A 101 -12.21 -9.36 -1.57
N LEU A 102 -10.96 -9.77 -1.36
CA LEU A 102 -9.97 -9.81 -2.43
C LEU A 102 -10.37 -10.79 -3.54
N ALA A 103 -10.83 -11.99 -3.17
CA ALA A 103 -11.30 -13.00 -4.12
C ALA A 103 -12.56 -12.58 -4.89
N GLU A 104 -13.39 -11.72 -4.29
CA GLU A 104 -14.58 -11.12 -4.92
C GLU A 104 -14.23 -9.89 -5.80
N GLY A 105 -12.96 -9.48 -5.86
CA GLY A 105 -12.51 -8.30 -6.61
C GLY A 105 -12.68 -6.97 -5.88
N ASP A 106 -13.14 -6.96 -4.62
CA ASP A 106 -13.26 -5.77 -3.79
C ASP A 106 -11.93 -5.44 -3.08
N GLY A 107 -11.00 -4.93 -3.88
CA GLY A 107 -9.69 -4.50 -3.39
C GLY A 107 -9.77 -3.37 -2.36
N ALA A 108 -10.80 -2.52 -2.40
CA ALA A 108 -10.97 -1.43 -1.45
C ALA A 108 -11.31 -1.97 -0.06
N ARG A 109 -12.24 -2.92 0.02
CA ARG A 109 -12.61 -3.58 1.27
C ARG A 109 -11.48 -4.45 1.82
N PHE A 110 -10.76 -5.17 0.94
CA PHE A 110 -9.53 -5.86 1.33
C PHE A 110 -8.52 -4.91 1.99
N MET A 111 -8.20 -3.78 1.33
CA MET A 111 -7.25 -2.81 1.87
C MET A 111 -7.72 -2.21 3.19
N ASN A 112 -9.02 -2.00 3.36
CA ASN A 112 -9.58 -1.53 4.62
C ASN A 112 -9.42 -2.57 5.75
N ALA A 113 -9.69 -3.84 5.49
CA ALA A 113 -9.49 -4.92 6.46
C ALA A 113 -8.02 -4.98 6.95
N VAL A 114 -7.08 -4.87 6.02
CA VAL A 114 -5.64 -4.77 6.36
C VAL A 114 -5.36 -3.52 7.20
N ALA A 115 -5.84 -2.36 6.77
CA ALA A 115 -5.58 -1.07 7.44
C ALA A 115 -6.07 -1.05 8.90
N LEU A 116 -7.23 -1.65 9.19
CA LEU A 116 -7.79 -1.74 10.54
C LEU A 116 -6.88 -2.50 11.52
N ARG A 117 -6.06 -3.43 11.02
CA ARG A 117 -5.08 -4.17 11.82
C ARG A 117 -3.77 -3.40 11.96
N VAL A 118 -3.19 -2.95 10.85
CA VAL A 118 -1.83 -2.38 10.84
C VAL A 118 -1.77 -0.91 11.27
N ALA A 119 -2.90 -0.21 11.26
CA ALA A 119 -3.02 1.18 11.66
C ALA A 119 -4.41 1.43 12.28
N PRO A 120 -4.71 0.81 13.45
CA PRO A 120 -6.03 0.91 14.05
C PRO A 120 -6.37 2.37 14.35
N PRO A 121 -7.60 2.82 14.05
CA PRO A 121 -8.01 4.18 14.37
C PRO A 121 -7.91 4.39 15.88
N ARG A 122 -7.30 5.50 16.30
CA ARG A 122 -7.27 5.86 17.72
C ARG A 122 -8.73 5.99 18.22
N PRO A 123 -9.08 5.36 19.35
CA PRO A 123 -10.42 5.48 19.90
C PRO A 123 -10.75 6.95 20.14
N SER A 124 -11.89 7.40 19.62
CA SER A 124 -12.36 8.77 19.81
C SER A 124 -12.94 8.93 21.21
N THR A 125 -12.09 9.01 22.22
CA THR A 125 -12.46 9.48 23.57
C THR A 125 -11.95 10.90 23.84
N GLY A 126 -11.58 11.64 22.79
CA GLY A 126 -11.24 13.06 22.87
C GLY A 126 -12.40 13.95 22.46
N VAL A 127 -12.77 14.89 23.34
CA VAL A 127 -13.67 16.02 23.05
C VAL A 127 -13.34 16.60 21.67
N LYS A 128 -14.36 16.72 20.82
CA LYS A 128 -14.29 17.37 19.51
C LYS A 128 -13.62 18.74 19.69
N PRO A 129 -12.45 19.03 19.07
CA PRO A 129 -11.88 20.36 19.14
C PRO A 129 -12.91 21.33 18.58
N GLU A 130 -13.30 22.33 19.37
CA GLU A 130 -14.07 23.45 18.88
C GLU A 130 -13.37 24.00 17.63
N ALA A 131 -14.12 24.09 16.53
CA ALA A 131 -13.61 24.62 15.29
C ALA A 131 -13.03 26.01 15.59
N LYS A 132 -11.70 26.17 15.42
CA LYS A 132 -11.08 27.49 15.50
C LYS A 132 -11.84 28.40 14.54
N ALA A 133 -12.46 29.44 15.08
CA ALA A 133 -13.10 30.47 14.31
C ALA A 133 -12.12 30.98 13.24
N THR A 134 -12.56 30.98 11.98
CA THR A 134 -11.85 31.65 10.90
C THR A 134 -11.59 33.10 11.30
N PRO A 135 -10.37 33.64 11.13
CA PRO A 135 -10.15 35.06 11.34
C PRO A 135 -11.06 35.82 10.39
N VAL A 136 -11.89 36.71 10.93
CA VAL A 136 -12.62 37.68 10.13
C VAL A 136 -11.57 38.56 9.46
N VAL A 137 -11.48 38.51 8.14
CA VAL A 137 -10.64 39.43 7.38
C VAL A 137 -11.34 40.78 7.44
N GLU A 138 -10.78 41.71 8.20
CA GLU A 138 -11.28 43.08 8.27
C GLU A 138 -11.00 43.78 6.93
N GLU A 139 -12.07 44.21 6.25
CA GLU A 139 -11.98 44.86 4.95
C GLU A 139 -11.31 46.24 5.09
N ASP A 140 -10.18 46.42 4.40
CA ASP A 140 -9.42 47.67 4.40
C ASP A 140 -10.12 48.72 3.52
N THR A 141 -10.94 49.55 4.17
CA THR A 141 -11.79 50.61 3.57
C THR A 141 -11.04 51.82 3.01
N ARG A 142 -9.70 51.85 3.06
CA ARG A 142 -8.91 52.98 2.54
C ARG A 142 -9.00 53.09 1.02
N SER A 143 -9.12 54.32 0.53
CA SER A 143 -9.20 54.59 -0.90
C SER A 143 -7.88 54.25 -1.62
N PRO A 144 -7.91 53.94 -2.94
CA PRO A 144 -6.70 53.62 -3.69
C PRO A 144 -5.62 54.72 -3.66
N LEU A 145 -6.02 55.99 -3.48
CA LEU A 145 -5.10 57.12 -3.41
C LEU A 145 -4.33 57.18 -2.08
N GLU A 146 -5.00 56.84 -0.97
CA GLU A 146 -4.39 56.80 0.37
C GLU A 146 -3.39 55.64 0.50
N LYS A 147 -3.68 54.51 -0.14
CA LYS A 147 -2.77 53.35 -0.21
C LYS A 147 -1.50 53.66 -1.03
N LEU A 148 -1.61 54.53 -2.03
CA LEU A 148 -0.47 54.92 -2.87
C LEU A 148 0.48 55.88 -2.13
N LEU A 149 -0.06 56.88 -1.41
CA LEU A 149 0.73 57.85 -0.65
C LEU A 149 1.49 57.23 0.52
N GLY A 150 0.93 56.21 1.17
CA GLY A 150 1.61 55.48 2.26
C GLY A 150 2.78 54.62 1.82
N LYS A 151 2.93 54.35 0.51
CA LYS A 151 3.97 53.47 -0.05
C LYS A 151 5.26 54.20 -0.43
N PHE A 152 5.26 55.54 -0.40
CA PHE A 152 6.39 56.39 -0.78
C PHE A 152 6.94 57.24 0.38
N ARG A 153 6.69 56.84 1.64
CA ARG A 153 7.39 57.35 2.82
C ARG A 153 8.31 56.30 3.41
#